data_AF-A0A835L676-F1
#
_entry.id   AF-A0A835L676-F1
#
_cell.length_a   1.000
_cell.length_b   1.000
_cell.length_c   1.000
_cell.angle_alpha   90.00
_cell.angle_beta   90.00
_cell.angle_gamma   90.00
#
_symmetry.space_group_name_H-M   'P 1'
#
loop_
_entity.id
_entity.type
_entity.pdbx_description
1 polymer ?
#
loop_
_entity_poly.entity_id
_entity_poly.type
_entity_poly.pdbx_seq_one_letter_code
_entity_poly.pdbx_strand_id
1 'polypeptide(L)'
;MSPIGTTIIGNSSRKITSLVICHKCKKKVDIKSTALCSACDNRYELDCDGYPEHTYRLKDSEEKQKWRCKTCIRGKKYGKTDSTSGITLRKKPTVLKTTPPTQQVPNIQSNSTMLTDSHILTECETSNESYITPNKLSRSVDRTVSDMITTSEMKETIDQLTLKLESTENELENVIIENTDLKKHINKLSTEINTLKSLCKSTHIFKNPGSSTKKKKQTTLQQQQQQPSSPFSSTLQDEISEYVRRLEQEIVKLQKKLQIAEQEIALLTERISHGEGVELHNCETDAQASYFASKNAAGAKNKNKLYIISSNCTRGTLPLIEEVFYNQFEYCNYIVPNVTSKDFLRTIRYKLKDFSMNDYCLIFIGEKDIQNGNHADILHNLNYSMKNITHTNIVICTPIYVKGALIHNYKVEFFNNLLLTDIKNNEYAYFFDCNATYRMKCFPTIPGK
;
A
#
# COMPACT_ATOMS: atom_id res chain seq x y z
N MET A 1 -65.30 31.31 76.44
CA MET A 1 -64.01 31.56 75.74
C MET A 1 -63.68 30.31 74.95
N SER A 2 -63.87 30.37 73.63
CA SER A 2 -63.55 29.30 72.69
C SER A 2 -63.07 29.99 71.41
N PRO A 3 -61.87 29.70 70.88
CA PRO A 3 -61.35 30.41 69.73
C PRO A 3 -61.94 29.85 68.43
N ILE A 4 -62.32 30.79 67.58
CA ILE A 4 -62.77 30.61 66.19
C ILE A 4 -61.60 30.10 65.35
N GLY A 5 -61.81 29.03 64.61
CA GLY A 5 -60.84 28.43 63.71
C GLY A 5 -60.63 29.25 62.45
N THR A 6 -59.36 29.55 62.14
CA THR A 6 -58.94 30.24 60.91
C THR A 6 -58.39 29.21 59.93
N THR A 7 -59.05 29.08 58.78
CA THR A 7 -58.67 28.22 57.65
C THR A 7 -57.48 28.84 56.90
N ILE A 8 -56.35 28.13 56.79
CA ILE A 8 -55.18 28.55 56.00
C ILE A 8 -55.29 27.96 54.59
N ILE A 9 -55.37 28.84 53.59
CA ILE A 9 -55.37 28.53 52.16
C ILE A 9 -53.93 28.22 51.72
N GLY A 10 -53.70 27.01 51.22
CA GLY A 10 -52.38 26.56 50.73
C GLY A 10 -52.06 27.10 49.33
N ASN A 11 -50.98 27.88 49.23
CA ASN A 11 -50.38 28.30 47.96
C ASN A 11 -49.68 27.12 47.27
N SER A 12 -50.29 26.63 46.18
CA SER A 12 -49.69 25.64 45.28
C SER A 12 -48.66 26.32 44.35
N SER A 13 -47.42 26.40 44.83
CA SER A 13 -46.27 26.83 44.02
C SER A 13 -45.92 25.75 42.99
N ARG A 14 -46.56 25.77 41.81
CA ARG A 14 -46.16 24.94 40.67
C ARG A 14 -44.73 25.32 40.28
N LYS A 15 -43.76 24.48 40.66
CA LYS A 15 -42.36 24.58 40.21
C LYS A 15 -42.34 24.38 38.69
N ILE A 16 -42.22 25.47 37.94
CA ILE A 16 -41.98 25.45 36.50
C ILE A 16 -40.62 24.77 36.31
N THR A 17 -40.61 23.52 35.86
CA THR A 17 -39.39 22.83 35.46
C THR A 17 -38.93 23.43 34.14
N SER A 18 -37.77 24.09 34.15
CA SER A 18 -37.15 24.63 32.94
C SER A 18 -36.70 23.47 32.05
N LEU A 19 -37.46 23.19 31.00
CA LEU A 19 -37.08 22.25 29.96
C LEU A 19 -36.09 22.89 29.01
N VAL A 20 -35.05 22.16 28.62
CA VAL A 20 -34.01 22.58 27.68
C VAL A 20 -33.88 21.56 26.55
N ILE A 21 -33.42 21.99 25.38
CA ILE A 21 -33.24 21.11 24.22
C ILE A 21 -31.84 20.50 24.26
N CYS A 22 -31.74 19.18 24.24
CA CYS A 22 -30.47 18.48 24.09
C CYS A 22 -29.90 18.73 22.67
N HIS A 23 -28.66 19.18 22.59
CA HIS A 23 -28.02 19.50 21.32
C HIS A 23 -27.87 18.28 20.40
N LYS A 24 -27.67 17.09 20.97
CA LYS A 24 -27.43 15.85 20.22
C LYS A 24 -28.72 15.19 19.74
N CYS A 25 -29.61 14.79 20.65
CA CYS A 25 -30.85 14.08 20.30
C CYS A 25 -32.03 15.01 20.01
N LYS A 26 -31.89 16.32 20.20
CA LYS A 26 -32.93 17.35 20.00
C LYS A 26 -34.19 17.20 20.88
N LYS A 27 -34.19 16.28 21.86
CA LYS A 27 -35.28 16.10 22.82
C LYS A 27 -35.32 17.28 23.82
N LYS A 28 -36.53 17.65 24.26
CA LYS A 28 -36.74 18.56 25.39
C LYS A 28 -36.62 17.76 26.69
N VAL A 29 -35.70 18.13 27.56
CA VAL A 29 -35.32 17.39 28.77
C VAL A 29 -35.23 18.35 29.97
N ASP A 30 -35.36 17.83 31.19
CA ASP A 30 -35.17 18.63 32.40
C ASP A 30 -33.73 19.17 32.44
N ILE A 31 -33.55 20.45 32.79
CA ILE A 31 -32.23 21.06 32.92
C ILE A 31 -31.29 20.24 33.82
N LYS A 32 -31.84 19.57 34.85
CA LYS A 32 -31.08 18.74 35.80
C LYS A 32 -30.54 17.43 35.20
N SER A 33 -31.14 16.94 34.12
CA SER A 33 -30.66 15.77 33.39
C SER A 33 -29.74 16.13 32.21
N THR A 34 -29.23 17.37 32.18
CA THR A 34 -28.27 17.83 31.17
C THR A 34 -26.91 18.19 31.72
N ALA A 35 -25.86 17.90 30.94
CA ALA A 35 -24.53 18.46 31.12
C ALA A 35 -24.31 19.63 30.15
N LEU A 36 -23.72 20.73 30.64
CA LEU A 36 -23.33 21.89 29.82
C LEU A 36 -21.86 21.77 29.42
N CYS A 37 -21.56 21.82 28.12
CA CYS A 37 -20.18 21.80 27.63
C CYS A 37 -19.51 23.16 27.83
N SER A 38 -18.47 23.22 28.66
CA SER A 38 -17.67 24.44 28.91
C SER A 38 -16.97 25.05 27.68
N ALA A 39 -16.94 24.34 26.54
CA ALA A 39 -16.24 24.79 25.34
C ALA A 39 -17.15 25.28 24.22
N CYS A 40 -18.41 24.85 24.18
CA CYS A 40 -19.34 25.24 23.11
C CYS A 40 -20.72 25.67 23.63
N ASP A 41 -20.90 25.74 24.96
CA ASP A 41 -22.13 26.09 25.66
C ASP A 41 -23.38 25.32 25.23
N ASN A 42 -23.20 24.18 24.59
CA ASN A 42 -24.29 23.27 24.24
C ASN A 42 -24.63 22.34 25.40
N ARG A 43 -25.92 22.07 25.59
CA ARG A 43 -26.45 21.13 26.59
C ARG A 43 -26.63 19.74 25.99
N TYR A 44 -26.26 18.72 26.76
CA TYR A 44 -26.38 17.32 26.36
C TYR A 44 -27.15 16.56 27.45
N GLU A 45 -28.22 15.88 27.07
CA GLU A 45 -28.89 14.91 27.93
C GLU A 45 -27.90 13.83 28.35
N LEU A 46 -27.84 13.55 29.66
CA LEU A 46 -26.95 12.51 30.19
C LEU A 46 -27.29 11.18 29.50
N ASP A 47 -28.59 10.85 29.48
CA ASP A 47 -29.35 9.77 28.83
C ASP A 47 -29.00 9.36 27.37
N CYS A 48 -28.10 10.08 26.69
CA CYS A 48 -28.04 10.14 25.23
C CYS A 48 -26.98 9.21 24.63
N ASP A 49 -27.44 8.05 24.12
CA ASP A 49 -26.70 6.99 23.41
C ASP A 49 -25.28 7.35 22.93
N GLY A 50 -24.26 6.81 23.60
CA GLY A 50 -22.84 7.03 23.25
C GLY A 50 -22.14 8.13 24.04
N TYR A 51 -22.68 8.50 25.20
CA TYR A 51 -21.99 9.25 26.24
C TYR A 51 -21.80 8.38 27.49
N PRO A 52 -20.62 8.38 28.13
CA PRO A 52 -20.39 7.62 29.36
C PRO A 52 -21.08 8.32 30.54
N GLU A 53 -22.39 8.10 30.65
CA GLU A 53 -23.31 8.59 31.69
C GLU A 53 -22.80 8.39 33.11
N HIS A 54 -22.16 7.25 33.37
CA HIS A 54 -21.72 6.89 34.70
C HIS A 54 -20.66 7.85 35.26
N THR A 55 -19.86 8.50 34.41
CA THR A 55 -18.76 9.33 34.91
C THR A 55 -19.21 10.73 35.31
N TYR A 56 -20.14 11.37 34.59
CA TYR A 56 -20.53 12.77 34.88
C TYR A 56 -21.22 12.91 36.23
N ARG A 57 -22.09 11.96 36.61
CA ARG A 57 -22.79 12.00 37.90
C ARG A 57 -21.82 11.91 39.08
N LEU A 58 -20.72 11.17 38.90
CA LEU A 58 -19.65 10.95 39.88
C LEU A 58 -18.67 12.13 40.00
N LYS A 59 -18.70 13.11 39.09
CA LYS A 59 -17.82 14.28 39.15
C LYS A 59 -18.24 15.25 40.24
N ASP A 60 -17.26 15.88 40.88
CA ASP A 60 -17.49 17.00 41.78
C ASP A 60 -17.97 18.25 41.01
N SER A 61 -18.32 19.30 41.76
CA SER A 61 -18.84 20.55 41.16
C SER A 61 -17.80 21.25 40.26
N GLU A 62 -16.52 21.17 40.60
CA GLU A 62 -15.45 21.83 39.85
C GLU A 62 -15.19 21.12 38.52
N GLU A 63 -15.15 19.78 38.55
CA GLU A 63 -15.01 18.95 37.36
C GLU A 63 -16.24 19.02 36.45
N LYS A 64 -17.44 19.19 37.01
CA LYS A 64 -18.67 19.42 36.23
C LYS A 64 -18.61 20.74 35.46
N GLN A 65 -18.03 21.79 36.03
CA GLN A 65 -17.80 23.07 35.35
C GLN A 65 -16.76 22.96 34.25
N LYS A 66 -15.76 22.08 34.40
CA LYS A 66 -14.70 21.84 33.41
C LYS A 66 -15.10 20.81 32.34
N TRP A 67 -16.29 20.22 32.42
CA TRP A 67 -16.71 19.17 31.51
C TRP A 67 -16.82 19.66 30.06
N ARG A 68 -16.48 18.79 29.11
CA ARG A 68 -16.50 19.07 27.67
C ARG A 68 -17.17 17.93 26.91
N CYS A 69 -17.90 18.28 25.85
CA CYS A 69 -18.53 17.29 24.98
C CYS A 69 -17.50 16.57 24.10
N LYS A 70 -17.85 15.39 23.58
CA LYS A 70 -16.97 14.54 22.76
C LYS A 70 -16.42 15.26 21.53
N THR A 71 -17.22 16.11 20.90
CA THR A 71 -16.81 16.92 19.74
C THR A 71 -15.74 17.94 20.12
N CYS A 72 -15.94 18.68 21.22
CA CYS A 72 -14.97 19.66 21.71
C CYS A 72 -13.68 18.99 22.26
N ILE A 73 -13.79 17.79 22.84
CA ILE A 73 -12.62 17.00 23.25
C ILE A 73 -11.82 16.56 22.02
N ARG A 74 -12.48 16.08 20.96
CA ARG A 74 -11.83 15.71 19.69
C ARG A 74 -11.17 16.90 19.01
N GLY A 75 -11.83 18.07 18.98
CA GLY A 75 -11.27 19.29 18.44
C GLY A 75 -10.00 19.76 19.16
N LYS A 76 -9.89 19.53 20.47
CA LYS A 76 -8.68 19.86 21.24
C LYS A 76 -7.48 18.95 20.95
N LYS A 77 -7.69 17.71 20.50
CA LYS A 77 -6.57 16.79 20.18
C LYS A 77 -5.75 17.22 18.96
N TYR A 78 -6.22 18.20 18.18
CA TYR A 78 -5.48 18.79 17.06
C TYR A 78 -4.85 20.16 17.40
N GLY A 79 -4.97 20.64 18.63
CA GLY A 79 -4.39 21.91 19.08
C GLY A 79 -3.63 21.73 20.39
N LYS A 80 -2.30 21.61 20.29
CA LYS A 80 -1.33 21.49 21.40
C LYS A 80 -1.45 20.22 22.25
N THR A 81 -0.97 19.13 21.69
CA THR A 81 -0.11 18.21 22.44
C THR A 81 1.29 18.35 21.85
N ASP A 82 2.33 18.27 22.69
CA ASP A 82 3.69 17.96 22.26
C ASP A 82 3.66 16.60 21.56
N SER A 83 3.23 16.62 20.31
CA SER A 83 3.31 15.49 19.40
C SER A 83 4.74 15.48 18.92
N THR A 84 5.46 14.44 19.31
CA THR A 84 6.51 13.87 18.46
C THR A 84 5.90 13.64 17.08
N SER A 85 5.98 14.66 16.23
CA SER A 85 5.41 14.65 14.90
C SER A 85 6.07 13.52 14.14
N GLY A 86 5.32 12.49 13.76
CA GLY A 86 5.78 11.38 12.91
C GLY A 86 6.07 11.82 11.46
N ILE A 87 6.32 13.11 11.25
CA ILE A 87 6.67 13.75 9.98
C ILE A 87 8.10 14.26 10.09
N THR A 88 9.00 13.76 9.24
CA THR A 88 10.33 14.35 9.08
C THR A 88 10.23 15.65 8.30
N LEU A 89 11.00 16.69 8.67
CA LEU A 89 11.05 17.94 7.90
C LEU A 89 12.06 17.80 6.76
N ARG A 90 11.63 17.98 5.51
CA ARG A 90 12.52 18.12 4.34
C ARG A 90 13.20 19.49 4.39
N LYS A 91 14.53 19.54 4.24
CA LYS A 91 15.26 20.80 4.06
C LYS A 91 14.84 21.41 2.72
N LYS A 92 14.45 22.69 2.72
CA LYS A 92 14.17 23.41 1.47
C LYS A 92 15.43 23.37 0.59
N PRO A 93 15.32 23.01 -0.70
CA PRO A 93 16.45 23.12 -1.61
C PRO A 93 16.91 24.58 -1.67
N THR A 94 18.18 24.83 -1.39
CA THR A 94 18.78 26.15 -1.56
C THR A 94 18.87 26.43 -3.06
N VAL A 95 17.97 27.28 -3.56
CA VAL A 95 18.03 27.77 -4.95
C VAL A 95 19.28 28.62 -5.09
N LEU A 96 20.34 28.06 -5.70
CA LEU A 96 21.49 28.83 -6.16
C LEU A 96 21.01 29.81 -7.24
N LYS A 97 20.92 31.09 -6.87
CA LYS A 97 20.74 32.19 -7.82
C LYS A 97 21.99 32.26 -8.71
N THR A 98 21.87 31.81 -9.94
CA THR A 98 22.83 32.07 -11.01
C THR A 98 22.81 33.56 -11.33
N THR A 99 23.88 34.27 -10.97
CA THR A 99 24.19 35.60 -11.51
C THR A 99 24.77 35.44 -12.92
N PRO A 100 24.42 36.32 -13.88
CA PRO A 100 24.97 36.26 -15.23
C PRO A 100 26.42 36.80 -15.25
N PRO A 101 27.34 36.19 -16.01
CA PRO A 101 28.68 36.71 -16.17
C PRO A 101 28.71 37.79 -17.27
N THR A 102 29.08 39.00 -16.88
CA THR A 102 29.48 40.06 -17.81
C THR A 102 30.91 39.76 -18.29
N GLN A 103 31.09 39.88 -19.60
CA GLN A 103 32.33 39.75 -20.37
C GLN A 103 33.50 40.54 -19.77
N GLN A 104 34.71 39.97 -19.82
CA GLN A 104 35.89 40.60 -20.42
C GLN A 104 37.04 39.59 -20.59
N VAL A 105 37.55 39.53 -21.81
CA VAL A 105 38.77 38.84 -22.30
C VAL A 105 39.88 39.89 -22.33
N PRO A 106 41.16 39.58 -22.01
CA PRO A 106 42.16 39.19 -23.03
C PRO A 106 43.11 38.07 -22.55
N ASN A 107 43.37 37.00 -23.32
CA ASN A 107 44.18 36.83 -24.54
C ASN A 107 45.55 36.19 -24.22
N ILE A 108 46.07 35.47 -25.22
CA ILE A 108 47.41 34.86 -25.42
C ILE A 108 47.43 33.32 -25.37
N GLN A 109 47.26 32.74 -26.56
CA GLN A 109 48.19 31.84 -27.31
C GLN A 109 48.95 30.78 -26.49
N SER A 110 49.12 29.51 -26.92
CA SER A 110 49.21 28.97 -28.28
C SER A 110 49.29 27.43 -28.25
N ASN A 111 48.68 26.81 -29.27
CA ASN A 111 49.09 25.62 -30.03
C ASN A 111 49.45 24.31 -29.30
N SER A 112 48.51 23.36 -29.39
CA SER A 112 48.74 21.93 -29.25
C SER A 112 48.98 21.31 -30.64
N THR A 113 50.09 20.59 -30.78
CA THR A 113 50.40 19.76 -31.95
C THR A 113 50.68 18.33 -31.48
N MET A 114 49.86 17.42 -32.00
CA MET A 114 50.00 15.97 -32.28
C MET A 114 51.29 15.22 -31.88
N LEU A 115 51.08 13.95 -31.45
CA LEU A 115 51.78 12.68 -31.81
C LEU A 115 51.82 11.74 -30.58
N THR A 116 50.98 10.69 -30.52
CA THR A 116 51.19 9.28 -30.97
C THR A 116 52.23 8.48 -30.19
N ASP A 117 51.71 7.40 -29.59
CA ASP A 117 52.17 6.01 -29.64
C ASP A 117 53.17 5.40 -28.63
N SER A 118 52.71 4.22 -28.18
CA SER A 118 53.41 2.96 -27.87
C SER A 118 54.61 2.89 -26.91
N HIS A 119 54.40 2.07 -25.87
CA HIS A 119 55.27 1.02 -25.30
C HIS A 119 56.80 1.15 -25.40
N ILE A 120 57.51 0.94 -24.28
CA ILE A 120 58.53 -0.11 -24.11
C ILE A 120 59.05 -0.11 -22.65
N LEU A 121 59.14 -1.32 -22.09
CA LEU A 121 59.80 -1.67 -20.83
C LEU A 121 61.32 -1.53 -20.97
N THR A 122 62.00 -0.96 -19.97
CA THR A 122 63.41 -1.33 -19.72
C THR A 122 63.72 -1.25 -18.23
N GLU A 123 64.07 -2.41 -17.68
CA GLU A 123 64.80 -2.59 -16.43
C GLU A 123 66.18 -1.94 -16.55
N CYS A 124 66.68 -1.32 -15.46
CA CYS A 124 68.12 -1.29 -15.22
C CYS A 124 68.38 -1.05 -13.73
N GLU A 125 69.02 -2.06 -13.14
CA GLU A 125 69.55 -2.08 -11.79
C GLU A 125 70.88 -1.29 -11.68
N THR A 126 71.17 -0.87 -10.45
CA THR A 126 72.48 -0.72 -9.78
C THR A 126 73.35 0.55 -9.90
N SER A 127 73.60 1.09 -8.70
CA SER A 127 74.84 1.75 -8.20
C SER A 127 75.09 3.20 -8.64
N ASN A 128 75.66 4.11 -7.85
CA ASN A 128 76.15 4.09 -6.46
C ASN A 128 76.25 5.55 -5.96
N GLU A 129 76.16 5.73 -4.64
CA GLU A 129 76.80 6.76 -3.80
C GLU A 129 76.80 8.25 -4.22
N SER A 130 76.13 9.09 -3.41
CA SER A 130 76.83 10.03 -2.51
C SER A 130 75.85 11.02 -1.84
N TYR A 131 75.85 10.98 -0.50
CA TYR A 131 75.58 12.03 0.49
C TYR A 131 74.65 13.20 0.13
N ILE A 132 73.57 13.38 0.91
CA ILE A 132 73.20 14.65 1.60
C ILE A 132 72.03 14.40 2.59
N THR A 133 72.34 14.56 3.88
CA THR A 133 71.50 14.86 5.06
C THR A 133 70.32 13.95 5.50
N PRO A 134 70.28 13.58 6.80
CA PRO A 134 69.16 12.88 7.41
C PRO A 134 68.18 13.90 7.98
N ASN A 135 67.02 14.12 7.33
CA ASN A 135 65.85 14.69 8.00
C ASN A 135 64.64 14.69 7.06
N LYS A 136 63.86 13.61 7.09
CA LYS A 136 62.40 13.53 6.83
C LYS A 136 61.98 12.08 6.60
N LEU A 137 62.06 11.25 7.64
CA LEU A 137 61.51 9.89 7.66
C LEU A 137 60.61 9.73 8.90
N SER A 138 59.56 10.56 8.96
CA SER A 138 58.61 10.52 10.09
C SER A 138 57.15 10.66 9.67
N ARG A 139 56.80 10.38 8.40
CA ARG A 139 55.40 10.46 7.91
C ARG A 139 55.02 9.39 6.87
N SER A 140 55.59 8.18 6.96
CA SER A 140 55.24 7.09 6.03
C SER A 140 54.62 5.85 6.69
N VAL A 141 54.42 5.83 8.01
CA VAL A 141 53.88 4.65 8.71
C VAL A 141 52.34 4.65 8.75
N ASP A 142 51.69 5.80 8.55
CA ASP A 142 50.22 5.88 8.59
C ASP A 142 49.53 5.32 7.34
N ARG A 143 50.22 5.22 6.20
CA ARG A 143 49.63 4.67 4.95
C ARG A 143 49.51 3.15 4.98
N THR A 144 50.52 2.44 5.48
CA THR A 144 50.48 0.97 5.57
C THR A 144 49.45 0.46 6.55
N VAL A 145 49.17 1.20 7.64
CA VAL A 145 48.08 0.84 8.58
C VAL A 145 46.71 1.10 7.95
N SER A 146 46.53 2.22 7.24
CA SER A 146 45.28 2.51 6.50
C SER A 146 45.00 1.49 5.39
N ASP A 147 46.04 1.02 4.69
CA ASP A 147 45.91 0.00 3.64
C ASP A 147 45.67 -1.41 4.21
N MET A 148 46.17 -1.72 5.41
CA MET A 148 45.82 -2.96 6.13
C MET A 148 44.37 -2.97 6.63
N ILE A 149 43.83 -1.80 7.04
CA ILE A 149 42.45 -1.69 7.50
C ILE A 149 41.49 -1.85 6.30
N THR A 150 41.75 -1.19 5.18
CA THR A 150 40.91 -1.32 3.97
C THR A 150 40.95 -2.71 3.35
N THR A 151 42.11 -3.38 3.37
CA THR A 151 42.20 -4.79 2.90
C THR A 151 41.49 -5.77 3.83
N SER A 152 41.48 -5.51 5.14
CA SER A 152 40.71 -6.29 6.11
C SER A 152 39.20 -6.13 5.91
N GLU A 153 38.71 -4.89 5.71
CA GLU A 153 37.30 -4.59 5.46
C GLU A 153 36.82 -5.18 4.12
N MET A 154 37.66 -5.11 3.08
CA MET A 154 37.38 -5.76 1.80
C MET A 154 37.29 -7.28 1.94
N LYS A 155 38.18 -7.90 2.73
CA LYS A 155 38.14 -9.35 2.98
C LYS A 155 36.86 -9.75 3.72
N GLU A 156 36.48 -9.01 4.76
CA GLU A 156 35.23 -9.26 5.48
C GLU A 156 34.00 -9.11 4.58
N THR A 157 34.01 -8.14 3.67
CA THR A 157 32.94 -7.96 2.68
C THR A 157 32.87 -9.14 1.70
N ILE A 158 34.02 -9.65 1.25
CA ILE A 158 34.10 -10.83 0.39
C ILE A 158 33.56 -12.07 1.12
N ASP A 159 33.93 -12.25 2.39
CA ASP A 159 33.45 -13.38 3.19
C ASP A 159 31.93 -13.32 3.41
N GLN A 160 31.37 -12.13 3.71
CA GLN A 160 29.92 -11.93 3.84
C GLN A 160 29.18 -12.17 2.52
N LEU A 161 29.71 -11.70 1.39
CA LEU A 161 29.11 -11.92 0.07
C LEU A 161 29.16 -13.39 -0.32
N THR A 162 30.24 -14.10 0.02
CA THR A 162 30.39 -15.54 -0.24
C THR A 162 29.36 -16.34 0.55
N LEU A 163 29.19 -16.07 1.85
CA LEU A 163 28.15 -16.70 2.67
C LEU A 163 26.73 -16.43 2.15
N LYS A 164 26.48 -15.20 1.68
CA LYS A 164 25.19 -14.83 1.10
C LYS A 164 24.93 -15.58 -0.21
N LEU A 165 25.96 -15.72 -1.06
CA LEU A 165 25.87 -16.48 -2.31
C LEU A 165 25.54 -17.95 -2.03
N GLU A 166 26.27 -18.61 -1.13
CA GLU A 166 26.02 -20.00 -0.73
C GLU A 166 24.60 -20.17 -0.15
N SER A 167 24.13 -19.23 0.66
CA SER A 167 22.77 -19.23 1.19
C SER A 167 21.72 -19.14 0.07
N THR A 168 21.94 -18.27 -0.92
CA THR A 168 21.02 -18.13 -2.06
C THR A 168 21.04 -19.33 -3.00
N GLU A 169 22.20 -19.97 -3.18
CA GLU A 169 22.31 -21.21 -3.97
C GLU A 169 21.53 -22.36 -3.33
N ASN A 170 21.63 -22.52 -2.01
CA ASN A 170 20.83 -23.50 -1.26
C ASN A 170 19.33 -23.24 -1.34
N GLU A 171 18.89 -21.98 -1.25
CA GLU A 171 17.48 -21.62 -1.43
C GLU A 171 16.99 -21.95 -2.85
N LEU A 172 17.81 -21.64 -3.88
CA LEU A 172 17.49 -21.96 -5.26
C LEU A 172 17.35 -23.48 -5.47
N GLU A 173 18.26 -24.27 -4.91
CA GLU A 173 18.22 -25.73 -4.99
C GLU A 173 16.94 -26.30 -4.34
N ASN A 174 16.56 -25.79 -3.16
CA ASN A 174 15.30 -26.17 -2.50
C ASN A 174 14.08 -25.85 -3.38
N VAL A 175 14.05 -24.68 -4.02
CA VAL A 175 12.95 -24.29 -4.92
C VAL A 175 12.91 -25.18 -6.17
N ILE A 176 14.07 -25.58 -6.70
CA ILE A 176 14.14 -26.52 -7.83
C ILE A 176 13.57 -27.89 -7.44
N ILE A 177 13.89 -28.39 -6.24
CA ILE A 177 13.35 -29.64 -5.72
C ILE A 177 11.83 -29.55 -5.58
N GLU A 178 11.31 -28.49 -4.97
CA GLU A 178 9.87 -28.28 -4.79
C GLU A 178 9.14 -28.18 -6.14
N ASN A 179 9.68 -27.43 -7.10
CA ASN A 179 9.11 -27.31 -8.44
C ASN A 179 9.05 -28.67 -9.16
N THR A 180 10.09 -29.49 -8.98
CA THR A 180 10.15 -30.84 -9.53
C THR A 180 9.10 -31.75 -8.90
N ASP A 181 8.89 -31.67 -7.59
CA ASP A 181 7.86 -32.44 -6.89
C ASP A 181 6.43 -31.99 -7.27
N LEU A 182 6.19 -30.68 -7.39
CA LEU A 182 4.93 -30.15 -7.87
C LEU A 182 4.61 -30.61 -9.30
N LYS A 183 5.61 -30.63 -10.19
CA LYS A 183 5.44 -31.19 -11.55
C LYS A 183 5.08 -32.67 -11.53
N LYS A 184 5.65 -33.47 -10.62
CA LYS A 184 5.26 -34.89 -10.45
C LYS A 184 3.81 -35.00 -10.00
N HIS A 185 3.37 -34.20 -9.04
CA HIS A 185 1.97 -34.15 -8.59
C HIS A 185 1.01 -33.75 -9.72
N ILE A 186 1.35 -32.72 -10.50
CA ILE A 186 0.54 -32.29 -11.64
C ILE A 186 0.41 -33.41 -12.69
N ASN A 187 1.50 -34.11 -12.99
CA ASN A 187 1.48 -35.23 -13.92
C ASN A 187 0.62 -36.38 -13.40
N LYS A 188 0.75 -36.74 -12.12
CA LYS A 188 -0.08 -37.77 -11.47
C LYS A 188 -1.57 -37.41 -11.56
N LEU A 189 -1.95 -36.20 -11.14
CA LEU A 189 -3.33 -35.74 -11.22
C LEU A 189 -3.85 -35.70 -12.67
N SER A 190 -3.00 -35.29 -13.63
CA SER A 190 -3.37 -35.32 -15.05
C SER A 190 -3.64 -36.75 -15.55
N THR A 191 -2.84 -37.73 -15.13
CA THR A 191 -3.08 -39.14 -15.48
C THR A 191 -4.36 -39.68 -14.85
N GLU A 192 -4.65 -39.33 -13.60
CA GLU A 192 -5.90 -39.71 -12.91
C GLU A 192 -7.11 -39.09 -13.62
N ILE A 193 -7.07 -37.79 -13.94
CA ILE A 193 -8.11 -37.09 -14.69
C ILE A 193 -8.34 -37.74 -16.05
N ASN A 194 -7.28 -38.11 -16.78
CA ASN A 194 -7.40 -38.75 -18.08
C ASN A 194 -8.01 -40.16 -17.98
N THR A 195 -7.66 -40.90 -16.93
CA THR A 195 -8.24 -42.22 -16.64
C THR A 195 -9.73 -42.10 -16.29
N LEU A 196 -10.10 -41.13 -15.46
CA LEU A 196 -11.51 -40.85 -15.14
C LEU A 196 -12.29 -40.42 -16.40
N LYS A 197 -11.70 -39.57 -17.25
CA LYS A 197 -12.30 -39.18 -18.53
C LYS A 197 -12.49 -40.36 -19.47
N SER A 198 -11.56 -41.31 -19.54
CA SER A 198 -11.70 -42.49 -20.40
C SER A 198 -12.78 -43.44 -19.88
N LEU A 199 -12.88 -43.64 -18.56
CA LEU A 199 -13.94 -44.41 -17.93
C LEU A 199 -15.33 -43.82 -18.21
N CYS A 200 -15.49 -42.50 -18.07
CA CYS A 200 -16.76 -41.82 -18.34
C CYS A 200 -17.16 -41.84 -19.83
N LYS A 201 -16.19 -41.88 -20.76
CA LYS A 201 -16.47 -42.02 -22.20
C LYS A 201 -16.84 -43.45 -22.60
N SER A 202 -16.35 -44.45 -21.88
CA SER A 202 -16.62 -45.88 -22.14
C SER A 202 -18.07 -46.28 -21.79
N THR A 203 -18.71 -45.60 -20.85
CA THR A 203 -20.06 -45.95 -20.37
C THR A 203 -21.21 -45.50 -21.28
N HIS A 204 -20.94 -44.85 -22.42
CA HIS A 204 -21.96 -44.26 -23.29
C HIS A 204 -22.21 -44.99 -24.63
N ILE A 205 -21.86 -46.28 -24.73
CA ILE A 205 -22.26 -47.15 -25.86
C ILE A 205 -23.47 -48.02 -25.48
N PHE A 206 -24.59 -47.38 -25.15
CA PHE A 206 -25.92 -48.00 -25.24
C PHE A 206 -26.90 -46.94 -25.78
N LYS A 207 -26.67 -46.51 -27.02
CA LYS A 207 -27.70 -45.84 -27.82
C LYS A 207 -27.96 -46.69 -29.06
N ASN A 208 -29.10 -47.38 -28.99
CA ASN A 208 -29.81 -48.00 -30.10
C ASN A 208 -29.80 -47.13 -31.35
N PRO A 209 -29.47 -47.68 -32.54
CA PRO A 209 -29.99 -47.16 -33.79
C PRO A 209 -31.33 -47.84 -34.06
N GLY A 210 -32.40 -47.06 -33.93
CA GLY A 210 -33.72 -47.46 -34.37
C GLY A 210 -33.84 -47.48 -35.90
N SER A 211 -34.54 -48.51 -36.37
CA SER A 211 -35.42 -48.57 -37.55
C SER A 211 -34.95 -49.45 -38.72
N SER A 212 -35.55 -50.63 -38.82
CA SER A 212 -36.36 -50.96 -39.99
C SER A 212 -37.37 -52.06 -39.67
N THR A 213 -38.58 -51.82 -40.15
CA THR A 213 -39.75 -52.69 -40.21
C THR A 213 -39.44 -54.12 -40.68
N LYS A 214 -39.97 -55.14 -39.97
CA LYS A 214 -40.92 -56.14 -40.52
C LYS A 214 -41.35 -57.19 -39.49
N LYS A 215 -42.65 -57.52 -39.56
CA LYS A 215 -43.40 -58.57 -38.87
C LYS A 215 -42.70 -59.94 -38.85
N LYS A 216 -42.70 -60.65 -37.70
CA LYS A 216 -43.41 -61.94 -37.50
C LYS A 216 -43.14 -62.57 -36.12
N LYS A 217 -44.25 -63.01 -35.51
CA LYS A 217 -44.50 -64.18 -34.65
C LYS A 217 -43.57 -64.51 -33.46
N GLN A 218 -44.20 -64.48 -32.27
CA GLN A 218 -44.25 -65.55 -31.25
C GLN A 218 -43.03 -66.47 -31.14
N THR A 219 -42.41 -66.56 -29.96
CA THR A 219 -42.57 -67.72 -29.05
C THR A 219 -42.03 -67.36 -27.65
N THR A 220 -42.80 -67.76 -26.66
CA THR A 220 -42.59 -67.75 -25.21
C THR A 220 -41.36 -68.57 -24.81
N LEU A 221 -40.50 -68.04 -23.92
CA LEU A 221 -39.96 -68.80 -22.79
C LEU A 221 -39.31 -67.88 -21.77
N GLN A 222 -39.84 -67.99 -20.56
CA GLN A 222 -39.39 -67.38 -19.33
C GLN A 222 -37.98 -67.89 -18.99
N GLN A 223 -37.09 -66.98 -18.56
CA GLN A 223 -36.20 -67.29 -17.45
C GLN A 223 -35.92 -66.03 -16.64
N GLN A 224 -36.29 -66.13 -15.37
CA GLN A 224 -36.06 -65.16 -14.31
C GLN A 224 -34.56 -64.94 -14.12
N GLN A 225 -34.12 -63.68 -14.23
CA GLN A 225 -33.03 -63.17 -13.42
C GLN A 225 -33.48 -61.87 -12.78
N GLN A 226 -33.89 -61.96 -11.52
CA GLN A 226 -34.08 -60.82 -10.65
C GLN A 226 -32.70 -60.22 -10.36
N GLN A 227 -32.36 -59.11 -11.03
CA GLN A 227 -31.33 -58.20 -10.54
C GLN A 227 -31.96 -57.27 -9.49
N PRO A 228 -31.30 -57.06 -8.34
CA PRO A 228 -31.76 -56.11 -7.33
C PRO A 228 -31.55 -54.69 -7.85
N SER A 229 -32.65 -54.03 -8.23
CA SER A 229 -32.69 -52.60 -8.46
C SER A 229 -32.56 -51.87 -7.12
N SER A 230 -31.33 -51.56 -6.72
CA SER A 230 -31.08 -50.58 -5.68
C SER A 230 -31.43 -49.18 -6.22
N PRO A 231 -32.16 -48.35 -5.46
CA PRO A 231 -32.43 -46.97 -5.86
C PRO A 231 -31.13 -46.17 -5.63
N PHE A 232 -30.21 -46.23 -6.58
CA PHE A 232 -29.03 -45.39 -6.55
C PHE A 232 -29.45 -43.94 -6.80
N SER A 233 -29.34 -43.15 -5.72
CA SER A 233 -29.54 -41.70 -5.60
C SER A 233 -29.38 -40.91 -6.90
N SER A 234 -30.51 -40.57 -7.55
CA SER A 234 -30.57 -39.65 -8.70
C SER A 234 -30.00 -38.26 -8.37
N THR A 235 -29.99 -37.89 -7.09
CA THR A 235 -29.50 -36.60 -6.58
C THR A 235 -28.01 -36.39 -6.86
N LEU A 236 -27.19 -37.44 -6.77
CA LEU A 236 -25.75 -37.31 -6.98
C LEU A 236 -25.39 -37.10 -8.46
N GLN A 237 -26.22 -37.64 -9.35
CA GLN A 237 -26.00 -37.55 -10.80
C GLN A 237 -26.36 -36.15 -11.32
N ASP A 238 -27.37 -35.52 -10.74
CA ASP A 238 -27.75 -34.13 -11.03
C ASP A 238 -26.68 -33.13 -10.53
N GLU A 239 -26.11 -33.35 -9.34
CA GLU A 239 -25.02 -32.51 -8.81
C GLU A 239 -23.75 -32.57 -9.67
N ILE A 240 -23.38 -33.78 -10.12
CA ILE A 240 -22.24 -33.97 -11.03
C ILE A 240 -22.52 -33.29 -12.37
N SER A 241 -23.73 -33.41 -12.90
CA SER A 241 -24.12 -32.78 -14.16
C SER A 241 -24.05 -31.25 -14.08
N GLU A 242 -24.51 -30.66 -12.97
CA GLU A 242 -24.44 -29.22 -12.77
C GLU A 242 -23.00 -28.71 -12.58
N TYR A 243 -22.15 -29.50 -11.93
CA TYR A 243 -20.72 -29.18 -11.79
C TYR A 243 -19.99 -29.21 -13.14
N VAL A 244 -20.23 -30.23 -13.96
CA VAL A 244 -19.66 -30.32 -15.31
C VAL A 244 -20.12 -29.14 -16.17
N ARG A 245 -21.41 -28.78 -16.11
CA ARG A 245 -21.94 -27.61 -16.84
C ARG A 245 -21.26 -26.30 -16.42
N ARG A 246 -20.95 -26.12 -15.14
CA ARG A 246 -20.22 -24.94 -14.64
C ARG A 246 -18.79 -24.89 -15.19
N LEU A 247 -18.09 -26.03 -15.18
CA LEU A 247 -16.74 -26.11 -15.73
C LEU A 247 -16.71 -25.84 -17.25
N GLU A 248 -17.69 -26.35 -18.00
CA GLU A 248 -17.81 -26.06 -19.43
C GLU A 248 -18.01 -24.56 -19.71
N GLN A 249 -18.85 -23.88 -18.92
CA GLN A 249 -19.03 -22.43 -19.03
C GLN A 249 -17.74 -21.65 -18.71
N GLU A 250 -16.97 -22.11 -17.72
CA GLU A 250 -15.70 -21.49 -17.35
C GLU A 250 -14.63 -21.68 -18.42
N ILE A 251 -14.56 -22.87 -19.04
CA ILE A 251 -13.68 -23.14 -20.18
C ILE A 251 -14.00 -22.20 -21.34
N VAL A 252 -15.28 -22.04 -21.70
CA VAL A 252 -15.69 -21.11 -22.77
C VAL A 252 -15.30 -19.67 -22.45
N LYS A 253 -15.47 -19.26 -21.19
CA LYS A 253 -15.07 -17.91 -20.73
C LYS A 253 -13.56 -17.70 -20.83
N LEU A 254 -12.76 -18.70 -20.46
CA LEU A 254 -11.30 -18.64 -20.55
C LEU A 254 -10.82 -18.64 -22.00
N GLN A 255 -11.42 -19.45 -22.87
CA GLN A 255 -11.13 -19.45 -24.30
C GLN A 255 -11.41 -18.09 -24.94
N LYS A 256 -12.51 -17.43 -24.57
CA LYS A 256 -12.81 -16.06 -25.05
C LYS A 256 -11.76 -15.04 -24.58
N LYS A 257 -11.29 -15.15 -23.33
CA LYS A 257 -10.22 -14.27 -22.82
C LYS A 257 -8.89 -14.50 -23.55
N LEU A 258 -8.55 -15.76 -23.82
CA LEU A 258 -7.35 -16.11 -24.57
C LEU A 258 -7.38 -15.49 -25.97
N GLN A 259 -8.52 -15.63 -26.67
CA GLN A 259 -8.70 -15.06 -28.01
C GLN A 259 -8.55 -13.53 -28.04
N ILE A 260 -9.04 -12.82 -27.01
CA ILE A 260 -8.86 -11.37 -26.90
C ILE A 260 -7.38 -11.02 -26.71
N ALA A 261 -6.69 -11.73 -25.82
CA ALA A 261 -5.27 -11.49 -25.57
C ALA A 261 -4.41 -11.77 -26.82
N GLU A 262 -4.73 -12.82 -27.58
CA GLU A 262 -4.07 -13.13 -28.85
C GLU A 262 -4.28 -12.03 -29.90
N GLN A 263 -5.49 -11.47 -29.98
CA GLN A 263 -5.77 -10.32 -30.87
C GLN A 263 -5.00 -9.07 -30.45
N GLU A 264 -4.91 -8.77 -29.16
CA GLU A 264 -4.11 -7.63 -28.66
C GLU A 264 -2.63 -7.79 -28.96
N ILE A 265 -2.08 -9.00 -28.78
CA ILE A 265 -0.68 -9.30 -29.11
C ILE A 265 -0.44 -9.15 -30.61
N ALA A 266 -1.36 -9.62 -31.47
CA ALA A 266 -1.25 -9.46 -32.91
C ALA A 266 -1.21 -7.97 -33.31
N LEU A 267 -2.11 -7.15 -32.75
CA LEU A 267 -2.15 -5.71 -33.01
C LEU A 267 -0.90 -4.97 -32.52
N LEU A 268 -0.34 -5.37 -31.37
CA LEU A 268 0.91 -4.81 -30.86
C LEU A 268 2.11 -5.21 -31.73
N THR A 269 2.13 -6.47 -32.18
CA THR A 269 3.20 -6.98 -33.05
C THR A 269 3.19 -6.26 -34.41
N GLU A 270 2.01 -5.99 -34.95
CA GLU A 270 1.84 -5.21 -36.18
C GLU A 270 2.30 -3.75 -36.01
N ARG A 271 1.98 -3.11 -34.88
CA ARG A 271 2.48 -1.74 -34.61
C ARG A 271 4.00 -1.69 -34.51
N ILE A 272 4.61 -2.68 -33.87
CA ILE A 272 6.07 -2.77 -33.75
C ILE A 272 6.72 -2.95 -35.14
N SER A 273 6.13 -3.76 -36.03
CA SER A 273 6.70 -4.00 -37.36
C SER A 273 6.61 -2.80 -38.31
N HIS A 274 5.66 -1.89 -38.08
CA HIS A 274 5.51 -0.66 -38.87
C HIS A 274 6.43 0.48 -38.43
N GLY A 275 7.29 0.28 -37.41
CA GLY A 275 8.23 1.30 -36.96
C GLY A 275 7.57 2.52 -36.32
N GLU A 276 6.26 2.43 -36.01
CA GLU A 276 5.61 3.34 -35.08
C GLU A 276 6.24 3.09 -33.72
N GLY A 277 7.22 3.94 -33.36
CA GLY A 277 7.79 3.95 -32.03
C GLY A 277 6.64 3.94 -31.04
N VAL A 278 6.62 2.92 -30.17
CA VAL A 278 5.61 2.78 -29.12
C VAL A 278 5.85 3.93 -28.13
N GLU A 279 5.41 5.13 -28.48
CA GLU A 279 4.96 6.09 -27.48
C GLU A 279 3.89 5.34 -26.71
N LEU A 280 4.17 5.05 -25.44
CA LEU A 280 3.21 4.53 -24.47
C LEU A 280 2.05 5.53 -24.35
N HIS A 281 1.17 5.53 -25.35
CA HIS A 281 -0.12 6.17 -25.27
C HIS A 281 -0.91 5.28 -24.33
N ASN A 282 -0.99 5.76 -23.09
CA ASN A 282 -1.68 5.11 -21.99
C ASN A 282 -3.01 4.55 -22.47
N CYS A 283 -3.22 3.25 -22.24
CA CYS A 283 -4.54 2.68 -22.13
C CYS A 283 -5.18 3.26 -20.86
N GLU A 284 -5.58 4.53 -20.94
CA GLU A 284 -6.58 5.10 -20.07
C GLU A 284 -7.86 4.34 -20.39
N THR A 285 -8.22 3.41 -19.50
CA THR A 285 -9.63 3.06 -19.41
C THR A 285 -10.32 4.32 -18.90
N ASP A 286 -11.14 4.93 -19.77
CA ASP A 286 -11.97 6.14 -19.58
C ASP A 286 -12.88 6.14 -18.34
N ALA A 287 -12.79 5.13 -17.47
CA ALA A 287 -13.56 4.99 -16.25
C ALA A 287 -13.06 5.84 -15.07
N GLN A 288 -11.87 6.46 -15.13
CA GLN A 288 -11.35 7.30 -14.03
C GLN A 288 -11.08 8.77 -14.39
N ALA A 289 -10.97 9.13 -15.67
CA ALA A 289 -10.81 10.53 -16.11
C ALA A 289 -12.13 11.35 -16.04
N SER A 290 -13.29 10.69 -16.01
CA SER A 290 -14.61 11.35 -16.07
C SER A 290 -15.05 12.05 -14.78
N TYR A 291 -14.31 11.93 -13.67
CA TYR A 291 -14.65 12.64 -12.42
C TYR A 291 -13.99 14.03 -12.31
N PHE A 292 -13.05 14.37 -13.20
CA PHE A 292 -12.25 15.60 -13.11
C PHE A 292 -12.78 16.78 -13.92
N ALA A 293 -13.68 16.55 -14.89
CA ALA A 293 -14.03 17.59 -15.86
C ALA A 293 -15.27 18.45 -15.51
N SER A 294 -16.05 18.16 -14.46
CA SER A 294 -17.42 18.74 -14.37
C SER A 294 -17.76 19.69 -13.21
N LYS A 295 -16.82 20.18 -12.39
CA LYS A 295 -17.21 21.08 -11.26
C LYS A 295 -16.57 22.45 -11.12
N ASN A 296 -15.59 22.85 -11.94
CA ASN A 296 -14.93 24.15 -11.74
C ASN A 296 -14.92 25.00 -13.03
N ALA A 297 -16.10 25.41 -13.50
CA ALA A 297 -16.22 26.54 -14.40
C ALA A 297 -16.85 27.72 -13.64
N ALA A 298 -16.15 28.85 -13.63
CA ALA A 298 -16.50 30.14 -13.02
C ALA A 298 -16.23 30.30 -11.50
N GLY A 299 -14.99 30.67 -11.16
CA GLY A 299 -14.71 31.47 -9.95
C GLY A 299 -13.69 30.91 -8.95
N ALA A 300 -13.12 29.72 -9.18
CA ALA A 300 -12.20 29.11 -8.23
C ALA A 300 -10.84 29.84 -8.22
N LYS A 301 -10.56 30.57 -7.14
CA LYS A 301 -9.19 30.99 -6.76
C LYS A 301 -8.26 29.77 -6.86
N ASN A 302 -7.05 29.97 -7.40
CA ASN A 302 -5.99 28.94 -7.51
C ASN A 302 -5.82 28.19 -6.17
N LYS A 303 -6.52 27.06 -6.01
CA LYS A 303 -6.34 26.16 -4.87
C LYS A 303 -5.09 25.33 -5.15
N ASN A 304 -4.36 25.01 -4.11
CA ASN A 304 -3.27 24.05 -4.21
C ASN A 304 -3.83 22.67 -4.57
N LYS A 305 -3.07 21.85 -5.29
CA LYS A 305 -3.45 20.51 -5.69
C LYS A 305 -3.00 19.49 -4.65
N LEU A 306 -3.83 18.49 -4.42
CA LEU A 306 -3.53 17.31 -3.61
C LEU A 306 -3.73 16.07 -4.46
N TYR A 307 -2.65 15.38 -4.78
CA TYR A 307 -2.67 14.13 -5.52
C TYR A 307 -2.48 12.93 -4.60
N ILE A 308 -3.36 11.93 -4.69
CA ILE A 308 -3.30 10.74 -3.84
C ILE A 308 -3.06 9.51 -4.69
N ILE A 309 -1.99 8.79 -4.40
CA ILE A 309 -1.65 7.52 -5.01
C ILE A 309 -1.74 6.44 -3.93
N SER A 310 -2.52 5.40 -4.18
CA SER A 310 -2.64 4.29 -3.24
C SER A 310 -2.82 2.98 -3.99
N SER A 311 -2.06 1.96 -3.60
CA SER A 311 -2.36 0.57 -3.98
C SER A 311 -3.32 -0.11 -3.00
N ASN A 312 -3.58 0.53 -1.85
CA ASN A 312 -4.53 0.05 -0.86
C ASN A 312 -5.93 0.58 -1.16
N CYS A 313 -6.88 -0.33 -1.37
CA CYS A 313 -8.28 -0.03 -1.63
C CYS A 313 -9.15 -0.13 -0.37
N THR A 314 -8.56 -0.14 0.83
CA THR A 314 -9.31 -0.19 2.09
C THR A 314 -10.35 0.93 2.10
N ARG A 315 -11.62 0.51 2.16
CA ARG A 315 -12.78 1.40 2.13
C ARG A 315 -12.68 2.37 3.30
N GLY A 316 -12.49 3.67 3.01
CA GLY A 316 -12.64 4.73 4.01
C GLY A 316 -11.51 5.78 4.04
N THR A 317 -10.30 5.47 3.57
CA THR A 317 -9.20 6.44 3.59
C THR A 317 -9.45 7.62 2.66
N LEU A 318 -9.87 7.34 1.42
CA LEU A 318 -10.15 8.38 0.42
C LEU A 318 -11.30 9.31 0.83
N PRO A 319 -12.49 8.82 1.26
CA PRO A 319 -13.56 9.70 1.73
C PRO A 319 -13.17 10.56 2.93
N LEU A 320 -12.36 10.02 3.86
CA LEU A 320 -11.90 10.78 5.03
C LEU A 320 -10.95 11.90 4.62
N ILE A 321 -10.00 11.63 3.72
CA ILE A 321 -9.08 12.65 3.21
C ILE A 321 -9.87 13.71 2.45
N GLU A 322 -10.80 13.30 1.58
CA GLU A 322 -11.68 14.23 0.88
C GLU A 322 -12.43 15.11 1.88
N GLU A 323 -13.10 14.54 2.89
CA GLU A 323 -13.82 15.30 3.92
C GLU A 323 -12.93 16.31 4.67
N VAL A 324 -11.72 15.90 5.05
CA VAL A 324 -10.79 16.75 5.82
C VAL A 324 -10.18 17.87 4.96
N PHE A 325 -9.91 17.61 3.69
CA PHE A 325 -9.13 18.51 2.83
C PHE A 325 -9.95 19.20 1.71
N TYR A 326 -11.23 18.90 1.57
CA TYR A 326 -12.12 19.39 0.49
C TYR A 326 -12.06 20.91 0.28
N ASN A 327 -11.99 21.67 1.37
CA ASN A 327 -12.01 23.13 1.29
C ASN A 327 -10.64 23.75 0.94
N GLN A 328 -9.55 23.02 1.14
CA GLN A 328 -8.18 23.54 1.06
C GLN A 328 -7.50 23.21 -0.28
N PHE A 329 -7.81 22.05 -0.86
CA PHE A 329 -7.12 21.55 -2.04
C PHE A 329 -8.07 21.24 -3.21
N GLU A 330 -7.55 21.36 -4.41
CA GLU A 330 -8.08 20.66 -5.58
C GLU A 330 -7.61 19.21 -5.56
N TYR A 331 -8.55 18.27 -5.56
CA TYR A 331 -8.27 16.90 -5.17
C TYR A 331 -8.19 15.97 -6.36
N CYS A 332 -7.03 15.34 -6.58
CA CYS A 332 -6.86 14.30 -7.58
C CYS A 332 -6.45 12.97 -6.94
N ASN A 333 -7.02 11.85 -7.38
CA ASN A 333 -6.69 10.54 -6.83
C ASN A 333 -6.48 9.48 -7.91
N TYR A 334 -5.62 8.52 -7.59
CA TYR A 334 -5.30 7.37 -8.41
C TYR A 334 -5.13 6.17 -7.49
N ILE A 335 -6.24 5.46 -7.31
CA ILE A 335 -6.27 4.20 -6.56
C ILE A 335 -6.31 3.05 -7.55
N VAL A 336 -5.28 2.20 -7.51
CA VAL A 336 -5.28 0.95 -8.27
C VAL A 336 -5.08 -0.20 -7.29
N PRO A 337 -6.12 -0.98 -6.98
CA PRO A 337 -5.98 -2.09 -6.06
C PRO A 337 -4.99 -3.14 -6.58
N ASN A 338 -4.31 -3.83 -5.66
CA ASN A 338 -3.47 -5.00 -5.94
C ASN A 338 -2.24 -4.74 -6.81
N VAL A 339 -1.83 -3.49 -7.01
CA VAL A 339 -0.56 -3.17 -7.69
C VAL A 339 0.56 -2.94 -6.67
N THR A 340 1.80 -3.08 -7.13
CA THR A 340 2.97 -2.72 -6.33
C THR A 340 3.27 -1.23 -6.45
N SER A 341 4.09 -0.72 -5.55
CA SER A 341 4.59 0.66 -5.62
C SER A 341 5.31 0.93 -6.93
N LYS A 342 6.04 -0.07 -7.44
CA LYS A 342 6.77 0.00 -8.70
C LYS A 342 5.86 0.36 -9.88
N ASP A 343 4.65 -0.19 -9.91
CA ASP A 343 3.74 -0.04 -11.04
C ASP A 343 3.24 1.41 -11.18
N PHE A 344 2.82 2.04 -10.09
CA PHE A 344 2.35 3.42 -10.15
C PHE A 344 3.50 4.44 -10.22
N LEU A 345 4.69 4.12 -9.70
CA LEU A 345 5.85 5.01 -9.77
C LEU A 345 6.35 5.21 -11.20
N ARG A 346 6.14 4.25 -12.11
CA ARG A 346 6.53 4.37 -13.53
C ARG A 346 5.98 5.63 -14.22
N THR A 347 4.78 6.05 -13.86
CA THR A 347 4.09 7.18 -14.51
C THR A 347 4.08 8.46 -13.67
N ILE A 348 4.62 8.42 -12.46
CA ILE A 348 4.44 9.49 -11.48
C ILE A 348 5.01 10.83 -11.95
N ARG A 349 6.14 10.81 -12.64
CA ARG A 349 6.78 12.02 -13.18
C ARG A 349 5.88 12.76 -14.16
N TYR A 350 5.17 12.03 -15.02
CA TYR A 350 4.23 12.63 -15.97
C TYR A 350 3.02 13.22 -15.25
N LYS A 351 2.49 12.49 -14.26
CA LYS A 351 1.31 12.93 -13.50
C LYS A 351 1.56 14.17 -12.64
N LEU A 352 2.79 14.35 -12.18
CA LEU A 352 3.20 15.49 -11.36
C LEU A 352 3.83 16.64 -12.18
N LYS A 353 3.83 16.58 -13.52
CA LYS A 353 4.53 17.59 -14.34
C LYS A 353 4.02 19.03 -14.12
N ASP A 354 2.73 19.19 -13.86
CA ASP A 354 2.05 20.48 -13.69
C ASP A 354 1.80 20.85 -12.21
N PHE A 355 2.55 20.22 -11.30
CA PHE A 355 2.52 20.50 -9.87
C PHE A 355 3.58 21.54 -9.51
N SER A 356 3.44 22.13 -8.33
CA SER A 356 4.30 23.16 -7.78
C SER A 356 4.67 22.85 -6.33
N MET A 357 5.56 23.65 -5.75
CA MET A 357 5.98 23.48 -4.34
C MET A 357 4.90 23.84 -3.33
N ASN A 358 3.72 24.29 -3.76
CA ASN A 358 2.55 24.46 -2.91
C ASN A 358 1.61 23.25 -2.98
N ASP A 359 1.85 22.35 -3.93
CA ASP A 359 1.06 21.15 -4.15
C ASP A 359 1.68 19.95 -3.43
N TYR A 360 0.84 18.95 -3.18
CA TYR A 360 1.21 17.76 -2.43
C TYR A 360 0.85 16.49 -3.20
N CYS A 361 1.74 15.51 -3.14
CA CYS A 361 1.50 14.15 -3.60
C CYS A 361 1.63 13.20 -2.40
N LEU A 362 0.52 12.55 -2.00
CA LEU A 362 0.50 11.54 -0.96
C LEU A 362 0.61 10.16 -1.60
N ILE A 363 1.53 9.34 -1.12
CA ILE A 363 1.76 7.99 -1.63
C ILE A 363 1.61 7.01 -0.51
N PHE A 364 0.58 6.18 -0.61
CA PHE A 364 0.31 5.10 0.33
C PHE A 364 0.95 3.82 -0.20
N ILE A 365 2.01 3.37 0.46
CA ILE A 365 2.62 2.08 0.16
C ILE A 365 1.67 0.98 0.64
N GLY A 366 1.36 0.04 -0.25
CA GLY A 366 0.36 -0.99 0.01
C GLY A 366 0.92 -2.25 0.64
N GLU A 367 0.00 -3.13 1.05
CA GLU A 367 0.33 -4.42 1.65
C GLU A 367 1.06 -5.35 0.68
N LYS A 368 0.82 -5.21 -0.64
CA LYS A 368 1.48 -6.02 -1.68
C LYS A 368 2.99 -5.85 -1.68
N ASP A 369 3.47 -4.64 -1.45
CA ASP A 369 4.90 -4.35 -1.36
C ASP A 369 5.53 -5.07 -0.16
N ILE A 370 4.82 -5.12 0.97
CA ILE A 370 5.27 -5.82 2.18
C ILE A 370 5.20 -7.35 2.03
N GLN A 371 4.24 -7.85 1.25
CA GLN A 371 4.09 -9.29 1.00
C GLN A 371 5.24 -9.85 0.15
N ASN A 372 5.69 -9.10 -0.86
CA ASN A 372 6.68 -9.56 -1.83
C ASN A 372 8.13 -9.64 -1.28
N GLY A 373 8.38 -9.13 -0.07
CA GLY A 373 9.62 -9.36 0.69
C GLY A 373 10.88 -8.64 0.20
N ASN A 374 10.93 -8.16 -1.05
CA ASN A 374 12.09 -7.43 -1.57
C ASN A 374 12.02 -5.93 -1.24
N HIS A 375 12.21 -5.60 0.04
CA HIS A 375 12.19 -4.22 0.53
C HIS A 375 13.26 -3.33 -0.13
N ALA A 376 14.43 -3.89 -0.47
CA ALA A 376 15.50 -3.15 -1.11
C ALA A 376 15.12 -2.66 -2.52
N ASP A 377 14.49 -3.51 -3.34
CA ASP A 377 13.99 -3.10 -4.66
C ASP A 377 12.93 -2.00 -4.53
N ILE A 378 12.04 -2.08 -3.54
CA ILE A 378 11.02 -1.05 -3.31
C ILE A 378 11.67 0.31 -2.99
N LEU A 379 12.64 0.33 -2.08
CA LEU A 379 13.37 1.56 -1.71
C LEU A 379 14.16 2.12 -2.88
N HIS A 380 14.84 1.25 -3.63
CA HIS A 380 15.56 1.66 -4.84
C HIS A 380 14.63 2.31 -5.86
N ASN A 381 13.48 1.70 -6.14
CA ASN A 381 12.49 2.24 -7.08
C ASN A 381 11.88 3.56 -6.59
N LEU A 382 11.61 3.69 -5.29
CA LEU A 382 11.13 4.95 -4.70
C LEU A 382 12.17 6.05 -4.86
N ASN A 383 13.40 5.83 -4.42
CA ASN A 383 14.47 6.81 -4.54
C ASN A 383 14.71 7.20 -6.00
N TYR A 384 14.89 6.22 -6.89
CA TYR A 384 15.11 6.45 -8.32
C TYR A 384 14.01 7.27 -8.98
N SER A 385 12.74 6.94 -8.71
CA SER A 385 11.60 7.62 -9.33
C SER A 385 11.40 9.04 -8.80
N MET A 386 11.76 9.28 -7.53
CA MET A 386 11.43 10.52 -6.82
C MET A 386 12.55 11.53 -6.75
N LYS A 387 13.80 11.09 -6.84
CA LYS A 387 14.98 11.96 -6.75
C LYS A 387 14.94 13.12 -7.74
N ASN A 388 14.32 12.93 -8.90
CA ASN A 388 14.21 13.93 -9.96
C ASN A 388 12.97 14.83 -9.84
N ILE A 389 12.07 14.58 -8.87
CA ILE A 389 10.85 15.35 -8.66
C ILE A 389 11.08 16.35 -7.53
N THR A 390 11.62 17.52 -7.89
CA THR A 390 12.02 18.57 -6.94
C THR A 390 11.01 19.71 -6.84
N HIS A 391 10.01 19.73 -7.73
CA HIS A 391 9.04 20.81 -7.87
C HIS A 391 7.71 20.56 -7.15
N THR A 392 7.60 19.51 -6.33
CA THR A 392 6.38 19.15 -5.59
C THR A 392 6.71 18.57 -4.23
N ASN A 393 5.82 18.73 -3.24
CA ASN A 393 5.97 18.07 -1.94
C ASN A 393 5.44 16.64 -2.01
N ILE A 394 6.34 15.66 -1.94
CA ILE A 394 5.97 14.25 -1.90
C ILE A 394 5.96 13.79 -0.45
N VAL A 395 4.86 13.19 -0.01
CA VAL A 395 4.73 12.56 1.32
C VAL A 395 4.50 11.07 1.12
N ILE A 396 5.36 10.26 1.73
CA ILE A 396 5.24 8.81 1.70
C ILE A 396 4.62 8.35 3.02
N CYS A 397 3.44 7.76 2.92
CA CYS A 397 2.67 7.19 4.01
C CYS A 397 3.01 5.72 4.17
N THR A 398 3.41 5.32 5.37
CA THR A 398 3.80 3.93 5.67
C THR A 398 2.62 2.95 5.61
N PRO A 399 2.87 1.66 5.27
CA PRO A 399 1.87 0.60 5.41
C PRO A 399 1.38 0.48 6.86
N ILE A 400 0.12 0.10 7.06
CA ILE A 400 -0.53 0.10 8.38
C ILE A 400 -0.46 -1.29 9.01
N TYR A 401 -0.33 -1.37 10.34
CA TYR A 401 -0.45 -2.63 11.06
C TYR A 401 -1.83 -3.28 10.91
N VAL A 402 -1.82 -4.61 10.88
CA VAL A 402 -3.01 -5.45 10.88
C VAL A 402 -3.15 -6.11 12.25
N LYS A 403 -4.31 -5.94 12.88
CA LYS A 403 -4.60 -6.51 14.20
C LYS A 403 -4.50 -8.04 14.15
N GLY A 404 -3.72 -8.63 15.05
CA GLY A 404 -3.53 -10.08 15.14
C GLY A 404 -2.50 -10.67 14.17
N ALA A 405 -1.90 -9.86 13.29
CA ALA A 405 -0.92 -10.31 12.31
C ALA A 405 0.52 -9.93 12.73
N LEU A 406 1.04 -10.58 13.79
CA LEU A 406 2.34 -10.22 14.39
C LEU A 406 3.50 -10.24 13.38
N ILE A 407 3.61 -11.30 12.57
CA ILE A 407 4.67 -11.44 11.55
C ILE A 407 4.58 -10.33 10.50
N HIS A 408 3.36 -10.01 10.05
CA HIS A 408 3.14 -8.92 9.11
C HIS A 408 3.54 -7.58 9.72
N ASN A 409 3.12 -7.28 10.95
CA ASN A 409 3.44 -6.02 11.62
C ASN A 409 4.94 -5.85 11.84
N TYR A 410 5.66 -6.95 12.12
CA TYR A 410 7.12 -6.92 12.20
C TYR A 410 7.76 -6.58 10.85
N LYS A 411 7.29 -7.17 9.74
CA LYS A 411 7.74 -6.82 8.38
C LYS A 411 7.46 -5.35 8.05
N VAL A 412 6.28 -4.85 8.40
CA VAL A 412 5.91 -3.43 8.24
C VAL A 412 6.85 -2.54 9.05
N GLU A 413 7.12 -2.86 10.31
CA GLU A 413 8.01 -2.05 11.15
C GLU A 413 9.44 -2.04 10.63
N PHE A 414 9.96 -3.20 10.23
CA PHE A 414 11.27 -3.31 9.60
C PHE A 414 11.36 -2.47 8.33
N PHE A 415 10.37 -2.59 7.43
CA PHE A 415 10.30 -1.78 6.22
C PHE A 415 10.23 -0.27 6.52
N ASN A 416 9.41 0.14 7.49
CA ASN A 416 9.26 1.55 7.86
C ASN A 416 10.57 2.16 8.36
N ASN A 417 11.36 1.40 9.12
CA ASN A 417 12.67 1.85 9.58
C ASN A 417 13.68 2.01 8.44
N LEU A 418 13.69 1.07 7.49
CA LEU A 418 14.52 1.18 6.29
C LEU A 418 14.11 2.39 5.44
N LEU A 419 12.80 2.56 5.21
CA LEU A 419 12.24 3.67 4.43
C LEU A 419 12.54 5.03 5.07
N LEU A 420 12.39 5.15 6.39
CA LEU A 420 12.73 6.36 7.12
C LEU A 420 14.21 6.72 6.96
N THR A 421 15.09 5.72 7.02
CA THR A 421 16.54 5.90 6.88
C THR A 421 16.88 6.33 5.45
N ASP A 422 16.33 5.66 4.45
CA ASP A 422 16.53 5.97 3.04
C ASP A 422 16.04 7.40 2.68
N ILE A 423 14.84 7.77 3.15
CA ILE A 423 14.30 9.13 2.93
C ILE A 423 15.17 10.19 3.63
N LYS A 424 15.65 9.94 4.84
CA LYS A 424 16.54 10.88 5.55
C LYS A 424 17.86 11.08 4.82
N ASN A 425 18.43 10.00 4.28
CA ASN A 425 19.73 10.05 3.61
C ASN A 425 19.65 10.72 2.23
N ASN A 426 18.52 10.60 1.54
CA ASN A 426 18.38 11.07 0.15
C ASN A 426 17.45 12.29 0.00
N GLU A 427 16.72 12.69 1.04
CA GLU A 427 15.85 13.88 1.12
C GLU A 427 14.83 14.06 -0.03
N TYR A 428 14.40 12.95 -0.68
CA TYR A 428 13.47 13.01 -1.82
C TYR A 428 12.00 13.16 -1.44
N ALA A 429 11.62 12.87 -0.19
CA ALA A 429 10.23 12.92 0.28
C ALA A 429 10.13 13.26 1.77
N TYR A 430 8.91 13.57 2.22
CA TYR A 430 8.54 13.59 3.63
C TYR A 430 8.07 12.18 4.03
N PHE A 431 8.49 11.69 5.19
CA PHE A 431 8.03 10.41 5.74
C PHE A 431 6.84 10.65 6.67
N PHE A 432 5.77 9.89 6.53
CA PHE A 432 4.60 9.93 7.42
C PHE A 432 4.35 8.55 8.04
N ASP A 433 4.61 8.41 9.33
CA ASP A 433 4.38 7.16 10.07
C ASP A 433 2.89 7.00 10.45
N CYS A 434 2.16 6.22 9.66
CA CYS A 434 0.76 5.87 9.93
C CYS A 434 0.59 5.06 11.23
N ASN A 435 1.65 4.44 11.76
CA ASN A 435 1.60 3.52 12.89
C ASN A 435 2.07 4.12 14.21
N ALA A 436 2.48 5.39 14.23
CA ALA A 436 3.04 6.03 15.42
C ALA A 436 2.15 5.86 16.67
N THR A 437 0.82 5.87 16.50
CA THR A 437 -0.15 5.69 17.59
C THR A 437 -0.53 4.23 17.87
N TYR A 438 -0.16 3.29 17.01
CA TYR A 438 -0.54 1.87 17.07
C TYR A 438 0.58 0.96 17.58
N ARG A 439 1.86 1.38 17.59
CA ARG A 439 3.00 0.59 18.07
C ARG A 439 2.73 -0.11 19.41
N MET A 440 2.29 0.62 20.43
CA MET A 440 2.02 0.07 21.77
C MET A 440 0.89 -0.97 21.82
N LYS A 441 -0.03 -0.96 20.84
CA LYS A 441 -1.18 -1.88 20.80
C LYS A 441 -0.88 -3.14 19.99
N CYS A 442 -0.04 -3.02 18.97
CA CYS A 442 0.28 -4.10 18.05
C CYS A 442 1.51 -4.91 18.48
N PHE A 443 2.37 -4.33 19.32
CA PHE A 443 3.46 -5.01 19.99
C PHE A 443 3.22 -4.94 21.49
N PRO A 444 2.49 -5.89 22.08
CA PRO A 444 2.36 -5.93 23.54
C PRO A 444 3.76 -6.07 24.12
N THR A 445 4.18 -5.08 24.91
CA THR A 445 5.36 -5.20 25.77
C THR A 445 5.17 -6.45 26.61
N ILE A 446 6.02 -7.46 26.42
CA ILE A 446 6.02 -8.66 27.26
C ILE A 446 6.30 -8.15 28.68
N PRO A 447 5.34 -8.24 29.61
CA PRO A 447 5.58 -7.82 30.98
C PRO A 447 6.60 -8.80 31.58
N GLY A 448 7.83 -8.36 31.79
CA GLY A 448 8.89 -9.20 32.38
C GLY A 448 10.31 -9.06 31.80
N LYS A 449 10.64 -7.96 31.12
CA LYS A 449 12.03 -7.55 30.90
C LYS A 449 12.23 -6.12 31.37
#